data_AF-A0A935UC29-F1
#
_entry.id   AF-A0A935UC29-F1
#
_cell.length_a   1.000
_cell.length_b   1.000
_cell.length_c   1.000
_cell.angle_alpha   90.00
_cell.angle_beta   90.00
_cell.angle_gamma   90.00
#
_symmetry.space_group_name_H-M   'P 1'
#
loop_
_entity.id
_entity.type
_entity.pdbx_description
1 polymer ?
#
loop_
_entity_poly.entity_id
_entity_poly.type
_entity_poly.pdbx_seq_one_letter_code
_entity_poly.pdbx_strand_id
1 'polypeptide(L)'
;MRGHWKRLVRDVGGVVVAIAIGVSAGSALADAAGSKLTLAPPFVQVFVDPPVAAPGVARKIVVNGVWPNGCIPTHAQLGFPPSFARDQALGILLAEPLTLQACTSAFMPYRFELDYTPSTVGQREIVVMTTLASPLGSGRIVTGSAAEPRARYDTSGGWYDPRTSGSGLMIAHDYGATDRFFATWQVFDVGTGLSRWYTIQEGRWDATGMVYEGRLYESRAAVVPCLACPAPASSLVDRGRVRLAFSVNGANGGLDARMFQLPDGGEPLPIADLQRFLPTPVVLFQ
;
A
#
# COMPACT_ATOMS: atom_id res chain seq x y z
N MET A 1 2.91 -79.19 14.08
CA MET A 1 4.23 -78.91 13.48
C MET A 1 4.82 -77.69 14.17
N ARG A 2 6.14 -77.69 14.37
CA ARG A 2 6.92 -76.91 15.35
C ARG A 2 7.23 -75.45 14.91
N GLY A 3 7.52 -74.60 15.90
CA GLY A 3 8.36 -73.38 15.80
C GLY A 3 7.81 -72.22 16.65
N HIS A 4 8.12 -72.06 17.94
CA HIS A 4 9.26 -71.31 18.55
C HIS A 4 9.46 -69.91 17.95
N TRP A 5 9.44 -68.78 18.70
CA TRP A 5 10.39 -68.43 19.76
C TRP A 5 9.90 -67.31 20.71
N LYS A 6 10.40 -67.32 21.96
CA LYS A 6 10.21 -66.35 23.07
C LYS A 6 11.42 -65.42 23.21
N ARG A 7 11.22 -64.21 23.76
CA ARG A 7 12.08 -63.41 24.71
C ARG A 7 11.50 -61.97 24.72
N LEU A 8 11.06 -61.30 25.79
CA LEU A 8 11.44 -61.13 27.20
C LEU A 8 12.86 -60.56 27.41
N VAL A 9 12.93 -59.31 27.94
CA VAL A 9 13.61 -58.89 29.20
C VAL A 9 14.31 -57.51 29.16
N ARG A 10 13.89 -56.66 30.13
CA ARG A 10 14.56 -55.67 31.02
C ARG A 10 15.23 -54.36 30.55
N ASP A 11 14.84 -53.32 31.29
CA ASP A 11 15.60 -52.17 31.79
C ASP A 11 16.94 -52.51 32.46
N VAL A 12 17.96 -51.69 32.19
CA VAL A 12 18.98 -51.25 33.16
C VAL A 12 19.45 -49.84 32.77
N GLY A 13 19.36 -48.89 33.70
CA GLY A 13 19.96 -47.56 33.60
C GLY A 13 21.48 -47.59 33.82
N GLY A 14 22.20 -46.69 33.14
CA GLY A 14 23.65 -46.54 33.24
C GLY A 14 24.06 -45.07 33.25
N VAL A 15 24.77 -44.68 34.30
CA VAL A 15 25.52 -43.43 34.46
C VAL A 15 26.78 -43.47 33.60
N VAL A 16 27.09 -42.40 32.86
CA VAL A 16 28.47 -42.14 32.38
C VAL A 16 28.76 -40.64 32.45
N VAL A 17 29.77 -40.30 33.24
CA VAL A 17 30.50 -39.02 33.27
C VAL A 17 31.49 -39.01 32.12
N ALA A 18 31.53 -37.93 31.33
CA ALA A 18 32.60 -37.70 30.36
C ALA A 18 33.16 -36.28 30.51
N ILE A 19 34.41 -36.22 30.97
CA ILE A 19 35.29 -35.04 30.94
C ILE A 19 35.91 -35.01 29.54
N ALA A 20 35.70 -33.93 28.80
CA ALA A 20 36.40 -33.67 27.54
C ALA A 20 37.31 -32.44 27.69
N ILE A 21 38.59 -32.69 27.45
CA ILE A 21 39.74 -31.80 27.53
C ILE A 21 39.64 -30.77 26.39
N GLY A 22 39.53 -29.49 26.75
CA GLY A 22 39.58 -28.38 25.81
C GLY A 22 40.99 -27.84 25.66
N VAL A 23 41.64 -28.13 24.54
CA VAL A 23 42.67 -27.26 23.94
C VAL A 23 42.61 -27.45 22.43
N SER A 24 42.02 -26.49 21.73
CA SER A 24 42.36 -26.21 20.33
C SER A 24 42.58 -24.71 20.21
N ALA A 25 43.78 -24.37 19.76
CA ALA A 25 44.26 -23.03 19.53
C ALA A 25 43.37 -22.32 18.50
N GLY A 26 42.60 -21.34 18.97
CA GLY A 26 41.96 -20.33 18.14
C GLY A 26 42.86 -19.10 18.11
N SER A 27 43.38 -18.81 16.93
CA SER A 27 43.98 -17.53 16.55
C SER A 27 43.17 -16.34 17.07
N ALA A 28 43.71 -15.63 18.06
CA ALA A 28 43.22 -14.33 18.50
C ALA A 28 43.71 -13.25 17.53
N LEU A 29 42.98 -13.06 16.42
CA LEU A 29 42.99 -11.84 15.63
C LEU A 29 41.56 -11.60 15.09
N ALA A 30 41.11 -10.35 15.18
CA ALA A 30 39.77 -9.80 14.90
C ALA A 30 38.75 -10.09 16.04
N ASP A 31 38.09 -9.12 16.66
CA ASP A 31 37.59 -7.85 16.13
C ASP A 31 37.99 -6.65 17.00
N ALA A 32 38.89 -5.83 16.46
CA ALA A 32 38.95 -4.43 16.86
C ALA A 32 37.65 -3.76 16.41
N ALA A 33 36.80 -3.42 17.37
CA ALA A 33 36.05 -2.17 17.44
C ALA A 33 35.76 -1.47 16.09
N GLY A 34 35.03 -2.14 15.20
CA GLY A 34 34.32 -1.49 14.11
C GLY A 34 33.03 -0.92 14.67
N SER A 35 33.14 0.14 15.48
CA SER A 35 31.98 0.93 15.86
C SER A 35 31.30 1.35 14.57
N LYS A 36 30.15 0.73 14.25
CA LYS A 36 29.29 1.16 13.17
C LYS A 36 28.76 2.54 13.57
N LEU A 37 29.54 3.57 13.32
CA LEU A 37 29.10 4.96 13.22
C LEU A 37 28.26 5.14 11.95
N THR A 38 27.35 4.20 11.69
CA THR A 38 26.30 4.39 10.70
C THR A 38 25.21 5.14 11.44
N LEU A 39 25.29 6.47 11.42
CA LEU A 39 24.12 7.31 11.67
C LEU A 39 23.01 6.74 10.81
N ALA A 40 21.89 6.34 11.43
CA ALA A 40 20.70 5.96 10.68
C ALA A 40 20.43 7.10 9.67
N PRO A 41 20.26 6.82 8.38
CA PRO A 41 20.03 7.89 7.40
C PRO A 41 18.81 8.71 7.86
N PRO A 42 18.79 10.04 7.63
CA PRO A 42 17.60 10.82 7.94
C PRO A 42 16.44 10.20 7.16
N PHE A 43 15.36 9.89 7.86
CA PHE A 43 14.13 9.46 7.23
C PHE A 43 13.40 10.72 6.76
N VAL A 44 13.23 10.84 5.45
CA VAL A 44 12.46 11.93 4.85
C VAL A 44 11.22 11.35 4.19
N GLN A 45 10.07 11.89 4.57
CA GLN A 45 8.77 11.62 3.98
C GLN A 45 8.36 12.78 3.08
N VAL A 46 7.80 12.45 1.93
CA VAL A 46 7.29 13.41 0.95
C VAL A 46 5.77 13.24 0.85
N PHE A 47 5.04 14.32 1.15
CA PHE A 47 3.60 14.38 1.00
C PHE A 47 3.25 15.34 -0.14
N VAL A 48 2.21 15.02 -0.90
CA VAL A 48 1.72 15.86 -1.99
C VAL A 48 0.22 16.04 -1.80
N ASP A 49 -0.24 17.29 -1.81
CA ASP A 49 -1.66 17.61 -1.67
C ASP A 49 -2.13 18.55 -2.80
N PRO A 50 -3.16 18.14 -3.58
CA PRO A 50 -3.71 16.78 -3.68
C PRO A 50 -2.74 15.82 -4.38
N PRO A 51 -2.65 14.53 -4.01
CA PRO A 51 -1.69 13.60 -4.63
C PRO A 51 -2.01 13.29 -6.11
N VAL A 52 -3.29 13.43 -6.50
CA VAL A 52 -3.77 13.30 -7.88
C VAL A 52 -4.63 14.52 -8.25
N ALA A 53 -4.37 15.16 -9.40
CA ALA A 53 -5.36 16.01 -10.07
C ALA A 53 -4.95 16.36 -11.51
N ALA A 54 -5.76 17.17 -12.19
CA ALA A 54 -5.55 17.59 -13.58
C ALA A 54 -4.28 18.44 -13.80
N PRO A 55 -3.76 18.53 -15.05
CA PRO A 55 -2.71 19.47 -15.41
C PRO A 55 -3.10 20.91 -15.09
N GLY A 56 -2.12 21.73 -14.74
CA GLY A 56 -2.32 23.15 -14.42
C GLY A 56 -2.88 23.42 -13.02
N VAL A 57 -3.20 22.38 -12.25
CA VAL A 57 -3.65 22.54 -10.86
C VAL A 57 -2.44 22.46 -9.94
N ALA A 58 -2.24 23.52 -9.13
CA ALA A 58 -1.15 23.60 -8.17
C ALA A 58 -1.20 22.49 -7.12
N ARG A 59 -0.02 22.04 -6.68
CA ARG A 59 0.19 21.06 -5.61
C ARG A 59 1.11 21.61 -4.56
N LYS A 60 0.75 21.41 -3.30
CA LYS A 60 1.64 21.60 -2.18
C LYS A 60 2.43 20.32 -1.96
N ILE A 61 3.75 20.38 -2.11
CA ILE A 61 4.67 19.30 -1.75
C ILE A 61 5.26 19.64 -0.40
N VAL A 62 5.13 18.72 0.55
CA VAL A 62 5.66 18.84 1.92
C VAL A 62 6.71 17.78 2.13
N VAL A 63 7.93 18.22 2.43
CA VAL A 63 9.05 17.37 2.80
C VAL A 63 9.20 17.45 4.31
N ASN A 64 9.01 16.33 5.00
CA ASN A 64 9.16 16.22 6.46
C ASN A 64 10.24 15.18 6.78
N GLY A 65 11.07 15.44 7.78
CA GLY A 65 12.01 14.43 8.24
C GLY A 65 12.64 14.78 9.57
N VAL A 66 13.52 13.89 10.04
CA VAL A 66 14.30 14.12 11.26
C VAL A 66 15.78 13.96 10.94
N TRP A 67 16.57 14.96 11.31
CA TRP A 67 18.01 14.97 11.13
C TRP A 67 18.69 14.47 12.41
N PRO A 68 19.30 13.27 12.38
CA PRO A 68 19.88 12.64 13.56
C PRO A 68 21.16 13.33 14.03
N ASN A 69 21.82 14.05 13.13
CA ASN A 69 23.06 14.78 13.40
C ASN A 69 22.81 16.21 13.85
N GLY A 70 21.57 16.70 13.96
CA GLY A 70 21.30 18.10 14.30
C GLY A 70 21.82 19.12 13.28
N CYS A 71 22.19 18.71 12.08
CA CYS A 71 22.52 19.63 10.99
C CYS A 71 21.35 19.67 10.01
N ILE A 72 20.27 20.35 10.41
CA ILE A 72 19.11 20.51 9.54
C ILE A 72 19.48 21.31 8.28
N PRO A 73 18.85 21.03 7.13
CA PRO A 73 19.07 21.81 5.92
C PRO A 73 18.69 23.28 6.13
N THR A 74 19.52 24.19 5.62
CA THR A 74 19.29 25.64 5.72
C THR A 74 18.51 26.18 4.52
N HIS A 75 18.53 25.46 3.40
CA HIS A 75 17.86 25.84 2.17
C HIS A 75 17.35 24.60 1.42
N ALA A 76 16.30 24.79 0.64
CA ALA A 76 15.76 23.76 -0.25
C ALA A 76 15.36 24.39 -1.59
N GLN A 77 15.70 23.72 -2.69
CA GLN A 77 15.40 24.20 -4.04
C GLN A 77 15.00 23.06 -4.97
N LEU A 78 14.24 23.39 -6.00
CA LEU A 78 13.96 22.46 -7.09
C LEU A 78 15.21 22.26 -7.94
N GLY A 79 15.50 21.02 -8.27
CA GLY A 79 16.60 20.64 -9.12
C GLY A 79 17.28 19.36 -8.66
N PHE A 80 18.30 18.98 -9.40
CA PHE A 80 19.15 17.85 -9.08
C PHE A 80 20.59 18.31 -8.91
N PRO A 81 21.39 17.58 -8.12
CA PRO A 81 22.82 17.75 -8.20
C PRO A 81 23.28 17.47 -9.65
N PRO A 82 24.33 18.15 -10.16
CA PRO A 82 24.79 17.95 -11.54
C PRO A 82 25.09 16.49 -11.91
N SER A 83 25.41 15.66 -10.91
CA SER A 83 25.70 14.23 -11.05
C SER A 83 24.46 13.32 -11.07
N PHE A 84 23.25 13.84 -10.87
CA PHE A 84 22.01 13.06 -10.71
C PHE A 84 20.87 13.62 -11.56
N ALA A 85 21.08 13.77 -12.88
CA ALA A 85 19.97 14.13 -13.76
C ALA A 85 19.06 12.90 -13.99
N ARG A 86 17.77 13.04 -13.67
CA ARG A 86 16.72 12.12 -14.12
C ARG A 86 15.67 12.90 -14.90
N ASP A 87 15.56 12.61 -16.20
CA ASP A 87 14.67 13.31 -17.14
C ASP A 87 13.17 13.23 -16.76
N GLN A 88 12.81 12.34 -15.83
CA GLN A 88 11.43 12.07 -15.42
C GLN A 88 11.16 12.22 -13.93
N ALA A 89 12.06 12.85 -13.17
CA ALA A 89 11.86 13.08 -11.74
C ALA A 89 11.85 14.59 -11.42
N LEU A 90 11.17 14.96 -10.34
CA LEU A 90 11.22 16.28 -9.72
C LEU A 90 12.20 16.20 -8.55
N GLY A 91 13.38 16.79 -8.73
CA GLY A 91 14.40 16.81 -7.68
C GLY A 91 14.14 17.91 -6.66
N ILE A 92 14.30 17.59 -5.39
CA ILE A 92 14.33 18.55 -4.28
C ILE A 92 15.70 18.42 -3.62
N LEU A 93 16.52 19.45 -3.78
CA LEU A 93 17.85 19.54 -3.19
C LEU A 93 17.76 20.23 -1.83
N LEU A 94 18.19 19.54 -0.79
CA LEU A 94 18.34 20.06 0.56
C LEU A 94 19.81 20.44 0.79
N ALA A 95 20.05 21.72 1.06
CA ALA A 95 21.38 22.25 1.36
C ALA A 95 21.69 22.08 2.84
N GLU A 96 22.53 21.11 3.16
CA GLU A 96 23.06 20.92 4.51
C GLU A 96 24.15 21.96 4.79
N PRO A 97 24.20 22.52 6.02
CA PRO A 97 25.18 23.51 6.37
C PRO A 97 26.58 22.89 6.40
N LEU A 98 27.46 23.33 5.50
CA LEU A 98 28.88 22.95 5.50
C LEU A 98 29.60 23.76 6.59
N THR A 99 29.53 23.30 7.84
CA THR A 99 30.18 23.96 8.97
C THR A 99 31.30 23.10 9.54
N LEU A 100 32.38 23.76 9.99
CA LEU A 100 33.45 23.12 10.77
C LEU A 100 33.03 22.89 12.24
N GLN A 101 31.88 23.41 12.66
CA GLN A 101 31.32 23.22 13.98
C GLN A 101 30.60 21.86 14.03
N ALA A 102 30.93 21.04 15.02
CA ALA A 102 30.28 19.75 15.21
C ALA A 102 28.77 19.98 15.42
N CYS A 103 27.96 19.39 14.54
CA CYS A 103 26.52 19.37 14.70
C CYS A 103 26.17 18.69 16.04
N THR A 104 25.16 19.18 16.75
CA THR A 104 24.72 18.56 18.00
C THR A 104 24.16 17.16 17.73
N SER A 105 24.44 16.17 18.57
CA SER A 105 23.83 14.83 18.47
C SER A 105 22.36 14.81 18.94
N ALA A 106 21.56 15.75 18.42
CA ALA A 106 20.16 15.92 18.75
C ALA A 106 19.30 15.68 17.51
N PHE A 107 18.23 14.89 17.68
CA PHE A 107 17.24 14.68 16.64
C PHE A 107 16.45 15.97 16.43
N MET A 108 16.66 16.62 15.29
CA MET A 108 15.94 17.85 14.95
C MET A 108 14.92 17.60 13.84
N PRO A 109 13.64 17.95 14.07
CA PRO A 109 12.63 17.88 13.02
C PRO A 109 12.88 18.95 11.97
N TYR A 110 12.58 18.62 10.72
CA TYR A 110 12.67 19.53 9.59
C TYR A 110 11.41 19.43 8.73
N ARG A 111 10.95 20.58 8.26
CA ARG A 111 9.81 20.71 7.37
C ARG A 111 10.08 21.76 6.30
N PHE A 112 9.79 21.40 5.05
CA PHE A 112 9.85 22.29 3.90
C PHE A 112 8.58 22.13 3.07
N GLU A 113 8.04 23.24 2.58
CA GLU A 113 6.87 23.26 1.70
C GLU A 113 7.22 24.00 0.41
N LEU A 114 6.77 23.46 -0.73
CA LEU A 114 6.89 24.13 -2.02
C LEU A 114 5.63 23.89 -2.84
N ASP A 115 5.27 24.88 -3.66
CA ASP A 115 4.18 24.75 -4.62
C ASP A 115 4.72 24.35 -6.00
N TYR A 116 4.11 23.33 -6.60
CA TYR A 116 4.47 22.83 -7.92
C TYR A 116 3.23 22.60 -8.76
N THR A 117 3.26 23.04 -10.02
CA THR A 117 2.12 22.90 -10.94
C THR A 117 2.53 22.05 -12.15
N PRO A 118 2.17 20.76 -12.19
CA PRO A 118 2.41 19.91 -13.35
C PRO A 118 1.66 20.40 -14.58
N SER A 119 2.32 20.45 -15.73
CA SER A 119 1.69 20.81 -17.02
C SER A 119 1.41 19.60 -17.92
N THR A 120 2.01 18.44 -17.61
CA THR A 120 1.92 17.22 -18.44
C THR A 120 1.24 16.10 -17.68
N VAL A 121 0.40 15.33 -18.38
CA VAL A 121 -0.17 14.08 -17.89
C VAL A 121 0.93 13.07 -17.59
N GLY A 122 0.71 12.23 -16.58
CA GLY A 122 1.60 11.15 -16.21
C GLY A 122 1.98 11.16 -14.74
N GLN A 123 2.94 10.31 -14.41
CA GLN A 123 3.46 10.17 -13.05
C GLN A 123 4.89 10.66 -13.01
N ARG A 124 5.20 11.46 -12.00
CA ARG A 124 6.55 11.96 -11.78
C ARG A 124 7.00 11.57 -10.38
N GLU A 125 8.17 10.96 -10.29
CA GLU A 125 8.82 10.68 -9.02
C GLU A 125 9.33 11.99 -8.44
N ILE A 126 9.12 12.19 -7.14
CA ILE A 126 9.78 13.26 -6.37
C ILE A 126 10.94 12.60 -5.66
N VAL A 127 12.15 13.14 -5.84
CA VAL A 127 13.34 12.61 -5.16
C VAL A 127 13.91 13.74 -4.31
N VAL A 128 14.02 13.49 -3.00
CA VAL A 128 14.66 14.40 -2.07
C VAL A 128 16.09 13.96 -1.86
N MET A 129 17.02 14.88 -2.06
CA MET A 129 18.46 14.60 -1.98
C MET A 129 19.20 15.68 -1.24
N THR A 130 20.38 15.35 -0.71
CA THR A 130 21.35 16.36 -0.29
C THR A 130 22.07 16.97 -1.49
N THR A 131 22.71 18.11 -1.30
CA THR A 131 23.63 18.72 -2.28
C THR A 131 24.79 17.82 -2.69
N LEU A 132 25.11 16.80 -1.88
CA LEU A 132 26.11 15.77 -2.18
C LEU A 132 25.52 14.55 -2.94
N ALA A 133 24.34 14.70 -3.54
CA ALA A 133 23.66 13.64 -4.30
C ALA A 133 23.31 12.38 -3.50
N SER A 134 23.13 12.51 -2.16
CA SER A 134 22.65 11.41 -1.33
C SER A 134 21.11 11.41 -1.30
N PRO A 135 20.42 10.32 -1.70
CA PRO A 135 18.96 10.25 -1.63
C PRO A 135 18.50 10.09 -0.18
N LEU A 136 17.49 10.89 0.20
CA LEU A 136 16.93 10.90 1.56
C LEU A 136 15.50 10.37 1.64
N GLY A 137 14.73 10.54 0.56
CA GLY A 137 13.34 10.13 0.50
C GLY A 137 12.78 10.31 -0.90
N SER A 138 11.63 9.70 -1.14
CA SER A 138 10.90 9.86 -2.38
C SER A 138 9.41 10.03 -2.14
N GLY A 139 8.76 10.60 -3.14
CA GLY A 139 7.32 10.74 -3.23
C GLY A 139 6.88 10.61 -4.69
N ARG A 140 5.59 10.78 -4.93
CA ARG A 140 5.05 10.77 -6.29
C ARG A 140 4.02 11.87 -6.44
N ILE A 141 3.98 12.43 -7.63
CA ILE A 141 2.91 13.32 -8.08
C ILE A 141 2.27 12.71 -9.32
N VAL A 142 0.95 12.62 -9.31
CA VAL A 142 0.18 12.02 -10.42
C VAL A 142 -0.70 13.09 -11.05
N THR A 143 -0.58 13.19 -12.37
CA THR A 143 -1.36 14.11 -13.18
C THR A 143 -2.24 13.30 -14.14
N GLY A 144 -3.54 13.21 -13.84
CA GLY A 144 -4.53 12.53 -14.68
C GLY A 144 -5.21 13.48 -15.67
N SER A 145 -5.85 12.96 -16.71
CA SER A 145 -6.64 13.78 -17.66
C SER A 145 -7.93 13.08 -18.05
N ALA A 146 -8.79 13.73 -18.85
CA ALA A 146 -9.97 13.06 -19.40
C ALA A 146 -9.62 11.86 -20.31
N ALA A 147 -8.47 11.90 -20.99
CA ALA A 147 -8.00 10.80 -21.85
C ALA A 147 -7.34 9.67 -21.05
N GLU A 148 -6.75 10.00 -19.89
CA GLU A 148 -6.15 9.06 -18.94
C GLU A 148 -6.70 9.34 -17.54
N PRO A 149 -7.97 8.99 -17.29
CA PRO A 149 -8.63 9.30 -16.04
C PRO A 149 -8.01 8.52 -14.90
N ARG A 150 -7.93 9.16 -13.74
CA ARG A 150 -7.40 8.60 -12.50
C ARG A 150 -8.38 8.88 -11.37
N ALA A 151 -8.41 8.01 -10.38
CA ALA A 151 -9.17 8.27 -9.17
C ALA A 151 -8.74 9.59 -8.54
N ARG A 152 -9.72 10.39 -8.12
CA ARG A 152 -9.43 11.65 -7.42
C ARG A 152 -9.07 11.44 -5.96
N TYR A 153 -9.61 10.39 -5.35
CA TYR A 153 -9.40 10.04 -3.95
C TYR A 153 -9.05 8.56 -3.79
N ASP A 154 -8.37 8.23 -2.69
CA ASP A 154 -8.19 6.83 -2.30
C ASP A 154 -9.54 6.23 -1.88
N THR A 155 -9.95 5.20 -2.61
CA THR A 155 -11.20 4.46 -2.38
C THR A 155 -10.99 3.12 -1.69
N SER A 156 -9.76 2.81 -1.26
CA SER A 156 -9.42 1.54 -0.62
C SER A 156 -10.20 1.29 0.68
N GLY A 157 -10.32 0.04 1.09
CA GLY A 157 -10.86 -0.34 2.40
C GLY A 157 -12.29 -0.85 2.34
N GLY A 158 -12.94 -0.86 3.50
CA GLY A 158 -14.23 -1.51 3.74
C GLY A 158 -15.40 -0.54 3.65
N TRP A 159 -16.40 -0.95 2.89
CA TRP A 159 -17.64 -0.22 2.60
C TRP A 159 -18.85 -1.08 2.93
N TYR A 160 -19.90 -0.47 3.44
CA TYR A 160 -21.14 -1.17 3.78
C TYR A 160 -22.35 -0.31 3.44
N ASP A 161 -23.49 -0.92 3.13
CA ASP A 161 -24.76 -0.20 3.02
C ASP A 161 -25.46 -0.25 4.40
N PRO A 162 -25.66 0.89 5.08
CA PRO A 162 -26.30 0.92 6.39
C PRO A 162 -27.74 0.38 6.40
N ARG A 163 -28.41 0.36 5.24
CA ARG A 163 -29.80 -0.12 5.11
C ARG A 163 -29.89 -1.62 4.98
N THR A 164 -28.83 -2.28 4.51
CA THR A 164 -28.77 -3.73 4.31
C THR A 164 -27.65 -4.32 5.15
N SER A 165 -27.95 -4.56 6.43
CA SER A 165 -27.02 -5.22 7.35
C SER A 165 -26.59 -6.59 6.79
N GLY A 166 -25.28 -6.81 6.73
CA GLY A 166 -24.69 -8.09 6.28
C GLY A 166 -24.10 -8.08 4.86
N SER A 167 -24.28 -7.02 4.07
CA SER A 167 -23.55 -6.85 2.81
C SER A 167 -22.33 -5.93 2.99
N GLY A 168 -21.21 -6.29 2.39
CA GLY A 168 -19.97 -5.51 2.47
C GLY A 168 -19.22 -5.50 1.15
N LEU A 169 -18.63 -4.35 0.81
CA LEU A 169 -17.74 -4.18 -0.33
C LEU A 169 -16.33 -3.87 0.21
N MET A 170 -15.34 -4.63 -0.21
CA MET A 170 -13.93 -4.36 0.07
C MET A 170 -13.25 -3.91 -1.22
N ILE A 171 -12.60 -2.76 -1.20
CA ILE A 171 -11.86 -2.21 -2.34
C ILE A 171 -10.36 -2.27 -2.07
N ALA A 172 -9.61 -2.90 -2.97
CA ALA A 172 -8.17 -2.77 -3.08
C ALA A 172 -7.87 -1.79 -4.23
N HIS A 173 -7.24 -0.67 -3.92
CA HIS A 173 -6.96 0.38 -4.89
C HIS A 173 -5.54 0.93 -4.72
N ASP A 174 -4.75 0.82 -5.78
CA ASP A 174 -3.36 1.31 -5.82
C ASP A 174 -3.31 2.82 -6.14
N TYR A 175 -3.93 3.61 -5.27
CA TYR A 175 -4.13 5.05 -5.43
C TYR A 175 -2.79 5.82 -5.50
N GLY A 176 -2.67 6.73 -6.47
CA GLY A 176 -1.44 7.50 -6.67
C GLY A 176 -0.26 6.72 -7.29
N ALA A 177 -0.46 5.43 -7.60
CA ALA A 177 0.48 4.59 -8.32
C ALA A 177 -0.17 4.00 -9.58
N THR A 178 -0.39 2.69 -9.71
CA THR A 178 -0.96 2.14 -10.95
C THR A 178 -2.43 2.51 -11.16
N ASP A 179 -3.10 3.00 -10.10
CA ASP A 179 -4.54 3.30 -10.07
C ASP A 179 -5.39 2.05 -10.38
N ARG A 180 -4.80 0.87 -10.15
CA ARG A 180 -5.49 -0.42 -10.31
C ARG A 180 -6.54 -0.54 -9.23
N PHE A 181 -7.73 -0.95 -9.66
CA PHE A 181 -8.89 -1.11 -8.82
C PHE A 181 -9.37 -2.56 -8.89
N PHE A 182 -9.59 -3.16 -7.72
CA PHE A 182 -10.26 -4.43 -7.58
C PHE A 182 -11.17 -4.36 -6.37
N ALA A 183 -12.42 -4.80 -6.51
CA ALA A 183 -13.32 -4.88 -5.37
C ALA A 183 -13.95 -6.25 -5.24
N THR A 184 -14.24 -6.65 -4.00
CA THR A 184 -15.05 -7.82 -3.68
C THR A 184 -16.31 -7.38 -2.97
N TRP A 185 -17.45 -7.94 -3.35
CA TRP A 185 -18.74 -7.61 -2.76
C TRP A 185 -19.40 -8.89 -2.25
N GLN A 186 -19.65 -8.96 -0.96
CA GLN A 186 -20.34 -10.07 -0.33
C GLN A 186 -21.77 -9.66 -0.02
N VAL A 187 -22.72 -10.49 -0.41
CA VAL A 187 -24.14 -10.30 -0.11
C VAL A 187 -24.78 -11.62 0.33
N PHE A 188 -25.92 -11.53 0.99
CA PHE A 188 -26.77 -12.67 1.29
C PHE A 188 -27.96 -12.70 0.35
N ASP A 189 -28.18 -13.86 -0.27
CA ASP A 189 -29.35 -14.10 -1.09
C ASP A 189 -30.56 -14.38 -0.20
N VAL A 190 -31.54 -13.47 -0.19
CA VAL A 190 -32.70 -13.56 0.71
C VAL A 190 -33.56 -14.79 0.42
N GLY A 191 -33.59 -15.28 -0.82
CA GLY A 191 -34.40 -16.44 -1.21
C GLY A 191 -33.82 -17.77 -0.73
N THR A 192 -32.49 -17.90 -0.75
CA THR A 192 -31.80 -19.15 -0.40
C THR A 192 -31.10 -19.11 0.95
N GLY A 193 -30.90 -17.94 1.54
CA GLY A 193 -30.11 -17.72 2.75
C GLY A 193 -28.59 -17.89 2.54
N LEU A 194 -28.13 -18.13 1.31
CA LEU A 194 -26.73 -18.39 0.99
C LEU A 194 -25.97 -17.10 0.69
N SER A 195 -24.68 -17.07 1.04
CA SER A 195 -23.78 -15.97 0.67
C SER A 195 -23.43 -16.04 -0.81
N ARG A 196 -23.44 -14.89 -1.49
CA ARG A 196 -22.96 -14.70 -2.86
C ARG A 196 -21.75 -13.77 -2.85
N TRP A 197 -20.77 -14.12 -3.67
CA TRP A 197 -19.49 -13.42 -3.76
C TRP A 197 -19.34 -12.84 -5.16
N TYR A 198 -19.13 -11.55 -5.23
CA TYR A 198 -18.87 -10.85 -6.49
C TYR A 198 -17.50 -10.19 -6.50
N THR A 199 -16.95 -10.01 -7.69
CA THR A 199 -15.78 -9.16 -7.92
C THR A 199 -16.12 -8.07 -8.93
N ILE A 200 -15.55 -6.89 -8.72
CA ILE A 200 -15.60 -5.77 -9.66
C ILE A 200 -14.18 -5.52 -10.15
N GLN A 201 -13.98 -5.67 -11.46
CA GLN A 201 -12.66 -5.58 -12.10
C GLN A 201 -12.81 -5.04 -13.53
N GLU A 202 -11.68 -4.92 -14.24
CA GLU A 202 -11.65 -4.53 -15.67
C GLU A 202 -12.42 -3.23 -15.96
N GLY A 203 -12.29 -2.27 -15.06
CA GLY A 203 -12.99 -1.01 -15.16
C GLY A 203 -12.10 0.17 -15.48
N ARG A 204 -12.72 1.33 -15.53
CA ARG A 204 -12.07 2.61 -15.77
C ARG A 204 -12.75 3.71 -14.97
N TRP A 205 -11.95 4.69 -14.58
CA TRP A 205 -12.42 5.95 -14.04
C TRP A 205 -13.02 6.81 -15.16
N ASP A 206 -13.97 7.67 -14.80
CA ASP A 206 -14.43 8.75 -15.65
C ASP A 206 -13.46 9.94 -15.60
N ALA A 207 -13.68 10.93 -16.47
CA ALA A 207 -12.83 12.12 -16.55
C ALA A 207 -12.73 12.91 -15.24
N THR A 208 -13.71 12.78 -14.34
CA THR A 208 -13.72 13.46 -13.04
C THR A 208 -12.92 12.72 -11.97
N GLY A 209 -12.63 11.42 -12.18
CA GLY A 209 -12.01 10.56 -11.19
C GLY A 209 -12.92 10.20 -10.02
N MET A 210 -14.24 10.41 -10.18
CA MET A 210 -15.24 10.18 -9.13
C MET A 210 -16.18 9.03 -9.47
N VAL A 211 -16.13 8.51 -10.70
CA VAL A 211 -16.98 7.39 -11.13
C VAL A 211 -16.10 6.28 -11.67
N TYR A 212 -16.23 5.08 -11.12
CA TYR A 212 -15.60 3.87 -11.64
C TYR A 212 -16.66 2.97 -12.28
N GLU A 213 -16.47 2.61 -13.54
CA GLU A 213 -17.30 1.62 -14.24
C GLU A 213 -16.49 0.38 -14.55
N GLY A 214 -16.95 -0.79 -14.09
CA GLY A 214 -16.25 -2.07 -14.29
C GLY A 214 -17.20 -3.22 -14.55
N ARG A 215 -16.63 -4.41 -14.81
CA ARG A 215 -17.38 -5.66 -14.95
C ARG A 215 -17.59 -6.31 -13.59
N LEU A 216 -18.80 -6.85 -13.39
CA LEU A 216 -19.20 -7.58 -12.19
C LEU A 216 -19.18 -9.08 -12.49
N TYR A 217 -18.39 -9.84 -11.76
CA TYR A 217 -18.39 -11.30 -11.85
C TYR A 217 -18.95 -11.90 -10.57
N GLU A 218 -19.72 -12.98 -10.68
CA GLU A 218 -20.13 -13.82 -9.56
C GLU A 218 -19.25 -15.06 -9.51
N SER A 219 -18.59 -15.28 -8.36
CA SER A 219 -17.83 -16.49 -8.08
C SER A 219 -18.74 -17.53 -7.45
N ARG A 220 -18.72 -18.75 -7.98
CA ARG A 220 -19.40 -19.91 -7.39
C ARG A 220 -18.36 -20.92 -6.95
N ALA A 221 -18.50 -21.46 -5.75
CA ALA A 221 -17.62 -22.51 -5.24
C ALA A 221 -18.00 -23.87 -5.85
N ALA A 222 -17.03 -24.79 -5.95
CA ALA A 222 -17.34 -26.21 -6.12
C ALA A 222 -17.93 -26.76 -4.82
N VAL A 223 -18.80 -27.79 -4.92
CA VAL A 223 -19.16 -28.59 -3.74
C VAL A 223 -17.91 -29.38 -3.33
N VAL A 224 -17.32 -29.04 -2.19
CA VAL A 224 -16.15 -29.76 -1.65
C VAL A 224 -16.62 -30.71 -0.56
N PRO A 225 -16.16 -31.97 -0.54
CA PRO A 225 -16.60 -32.98 0.44
C PRO A 225 -16.15 -32.71 1.89
N CYS A 226 -15.36 -31.68 2.15
CA CYS A 226 -14.99 -31.24 3.50
C CYS A 226 -15.60 -29.86 3.82
N LEU A 227 -16.17 -29.76 5.03
CA LEU A 227 -16.91 -28.60 5.53
C LEU A 227 -16.09 -27.31 5.70
N ALA A 228 -14.75 -27.37 5.68
CA ALA A 228 -13.88 -26.23 6.01
C ALA A 228 -12.67 -26.06 5.08
N CYS A 229 -12.61 -26.81 3.98
CA CYS A 229 -11.50 -26.64 3.04
C CYS A 229 -11.73 -25.42 2.15
N PRO A 230 -10.68 -24.67 1.80
CA PRO A 230 -10.77 -23.67 0.74
C PRO A 230 -11.29 -24.34 -0.54
N ALA A 231 -12.48 -23.96 -0.96
CA ALA A 231 -13.05 -24.41 -2.22
C ALA A 231 -12.59 -23.48 -3.34
N PRO A 232 -11.93 -23.98 -4.38
CA PRO A 232 -11.66 -23.14 -5.55
C PRO A 232 -12.98 -22.70 -6.18
N ALA A 233 -12.96 -21.57 -6.87
CA ALA A 233 -14.08 -21.17 -7.71
C ALA A 233 -14.30 -22.24 -8.79
N SER A 234 -15.50 -22.80 -8.86
CA SER A 234 -15.92 -23.71 -9.93
C SER A 234 -16.31 -22.96 -11.20
N SER A 235 -16.79 -21.73 -11.05
CA SER A 235 -17.14 -20.86 -12.17
C SER A 235 -17.10 -19.39 -11.78
N LEU A 236 -16.81 -18.55 -12.78
CA LEU A 236 -16.95 -17.10 -12.75
C LEU A 236 -18.02 -16.74 -13.78
N VAL A 237 -19.13 -16.16 -13.33
CA VAL A 237 -20.25 -15.77 -14.18
C VAL A 237 -20.24 -14.26 -14.36
N ASP A 238 -20.11 -13.78 -15.59
CA ASP A 238 -20.26 -12.36 -15.89
C ASP A 238 -21.71 -11.92 -15.65
N ARG A 239 -21.89 -10.90 -14.81
CA ARG A 239 -23.19 -10.31 -14.43
C ARG A 239 -23.42 -8.93 -15.04
N GLY A 240 -22.55 -8.52 -15.96
CA GLY A 240 -22.63 -7.26 -16.68
C GLY A 240 -21.77 -6.18 -16.05
N ARG A 241 -22.20 -4.93 -16.22
CA ARG A 241 -21.46 -3.75 -15.76
C ARG A 241 -22.05 -3.17 -14.50
N VAL A 242 -21.17 -2.60 -13.69
CA VAL A 242 -21.53 -1.83 -12.50
C VAL A 242 -20.83 -0.48 -12.50
N ARG A 243 -21.49 0.49 -11.89
CA ARG A 243 -20.96 1.84 -11.65
C ARG A 243 -20.85 2.08 -10.16
N LEU A 244 -19.70 2.56 -9.71
CA LEU A 244 -19.47 3.10 -8.39
C LEU A 244 -19.28 4.61 -8.52
N ALA A 245 -20.21 5.39 -8.01
CA ALA A 245 -20.15 6.85 -8.00
C ALA A 245 -19.78 7.33 -6.60
N PHE A 246 -18.60 7.93 -6.44
CA PHE A 246 -18.08 8.43 -5.18
C PHE A 246 -18.44 9.90 -4.97
N SER A 247 -18.61 10.31 -3.71
CA SER A 247 -18.86 11.70 -3.34
C SER A 247 -18.23 12.01 -1.99
N VAL A 248 -17.72 13.24 -1.84
CA VAL A 248 -17.26 13.72 -0.54
C VAL A 248 -18.48 14.00 0.34
N ASN A 249 -18.49 13.40 1.51
CA ASN A 249 -19.51 13.64 2.53
C ASN A 249 -19.25 15.01 3.17
N GLY A 250 -20.13 15.97 2.92
CA GLY A 250 -19.97 17.34 3.42
C GLY A 250 -20.01 17.49 4.94
N ALA A 251 -20.51 16.49 5.68
CA ALA A 251 -20.63 16.54 7.13
C ALA A 251 -19.33 16.14 7.86
N ASN A 252 -18.58 15.17 7.32
CA ASN A 252 -17.36 14.64 7.97
C ASN A 252 -16.11 14.65 7.07
N GLY A 253 -16.23 15.11 5.81
CA GLY A 253 -15.14 15.10 4.84
C GLY A 253 -14.75 13.70 4.33
N GLY A 254 -15.49 12.66 4.72
CA GLY A 254 -15.28 11.28 4.28
C GLY A 254 -15.74 11.05 2.83
N LEU A 255 -15.67 9.80 2.38
CA LEU A 255 -16.20 9.39 1.08
C LEU A 255 -17.42 8.48 1.28
N ASP A 256 -18.48 8.81 0.56
CA ASP A 256 -19.63 7.94 0.33
C ASP A 256 -19.57 7.41 -1.12
N ALA A 257 -20.26 6.30 -1.39
CA ALA A 257 -20.38 5.77 -2.73
C ALA A 257 -21.79 5.25 -3.02
N ARG A 258 -22.25 5.37 -4.27
CA ARG A 258 -23.48 4.74 -4.75
C ARG A 258 -23.14 3.71 -5.81
N MET A 259 -23.65 2.51 -5.65
CA MET A 259 -23.43 1.40 -6.59
C MET A 259 -24.67 1.21 -7.47
N PHE A 260 -24.46 1.12 -8.77
CA PHE A 260 -25.51 0.87 -9.76
C PHE A 260 -25.18 -0.34 -10.63
N GLN A 261 -26.19 -1.10 -11.01
CA GLN A 261 -26.11 -2.04 -12.13
C GLN A 261 -26.35 -1.24 -13.40
N LEU A 262 -25.63 -1.57 -14.47
CA LEU A 262 -25.81 -0.97 -15.79
C LEU A 262 -26.33 -2.05 -16.76
N PRO A 263 -27.67 -2.22 -16.86
CA PRO A 263 -28.26 -3.12 -17.85
C PRO A 263 -27.95 -2.66 -19.28
N ASP A 264 -27.87 -3.59 -20.21
CA ASP A 264 -27.66 -3.23 -21.62
C ASP A 264 -28.91 -2.54 -22.17
N GLY A 265 -28.74 -1.28 -22.60
CA GLY A 265 -29.81 -0.46 -23.17
C GLY A 265 -30.85 0.05 -22.17
N GLY A 266 -30.60 -0.09 -20.86
CA GLY A 266 -31.49 0.35 -19.79
C GLY A 266 -30.90 1.45 -18.91
N GLU A 267 -31.74 2.04 -18.07
CA GLU A 267 -31.31 3.01 -17.06
C GLU A 267 -30.50 2.34 -15.94
N PRO A 268 -29.53 3.05 -15.33
CA PRO A 268 -28.81 2.55 -14.16
C PRO A 268 -29.74 2.18 -13.01
N LEU A 269 -29.63 0.95 -12.51
CA LEU A 269 -30.43 0.46 -11.40
C LEU A 269 -29.64 0.58 -10.10
N PRO A 270 -30.13 1.32 -9.08
CA PRO A 270 -29.42 1.44 -7.81
C PRO A 270 -29.38 0.09 -7.09
N ILE A 271 -28.19 -0.29 -6.61
CA ILE A 271 -27.95 -1.53 -5.89
C ILE A 271 -27.66 -1.26 -4.42
N ALA A 272 -26.81 -0.27 -4.12
CA ALA A 272 -26.38 0.01 -2.75
C ALA A 272 -25.99 1.50 -2.56
N ASP A 273 -26.22 1.99 -1.35
CA ASP A 273 -25.75 3.30 -0.87
C ASP A 273 -24.70 3.04 0.22
N LEU A 274 -23.44 3.13 -0.17
CA LEU A 274 -22.29 2.66 0.59
C LEU A 274 -21.64 3.77 1.40
N GLN A 275 -21.30 3.46 2.65
CA GLN A 275 -20.48 4.28 3.52
C GLN A 275 -19.16 3.58 3.79
N ARG A 276 -18.06 4.35 3.79
CA ARG A 276 -16.73 3.83 4.16
C ARG A 276 -16.64 3.68 5.67
N PHE A 277 -16.38 2.46 6.14
CA PHE A 277 -16.21 2.14 7.56
C PHE A 277 -14.73 1.93 7.95
N LEU A 278 -13.90 1.43 7.02
CA LEU A 278 -12.45 1.27 7.22
C LEU A 278 -11.70 2.20 6.25
N PRO A 279 -11.15 3.33 6.72
CA PRO A 279 -10.49 4.31 5.87
C PRO A 279 -9.05 3.93 5.49
N THR A 280 -8.44 2.97 6.18
CA THR A 280 -7.07 2.55 5.91
C THR A 280 -7.02 1.38 4.92
N PRO A 281 -6.04 1.36 4.00
CA PRO A 281 -5.80 0.20 3.15
C PRO A 281 -5.52 -1.04 4.00
N VAL A 282 -6.06 -2.19 3.59
CA VAL A 282 -5.67 -3.48 4.15
C VAL A 282 -4.25 -3.76 3.65
N VAL A 283 -3.25 -3.42 4.46
CA VAL A 283 -1.86 -3.80 4.19
C VAL A 283 -1.75 -5.29 4.44
N LEU A 284 -1.73 -6.08 3.35
CA LEU A 284 -1.35 -7.48 3.42
C LEU A 284 0.16 -7.50 3.66
N PHE A 285 0.58 -7.78 4.90
CA PHE A 285 1.97 -8.06 5.20
C PHE A 285 2.39 -9.28 4.37
N GLN A 286 3.33 -9.08 3.44
CA GLN A 286 4.04 -10.16 2.77
C GLN A 286 5.28 -10.55 3.59
#